data_AF-A0A7V9NRH2-F1
#
_entry.id   AF-A0A7V9NRH2-F1
#
_cell.length_a   1.000
_cell.length_b   1.000
_cell.length_c   1.000
_cell.angle_alpha   90.00
_cell.angle_beta   90.00
_cell.angle_gamma   90.00
#
_symmetry.space_group_name_H-M   'P 1'
#
loop_
_entity.id
_entity.type
_entity.pdbx_description
1 polymer ?
#
loop_
_entity_poly.entity_id
_entity_poly.type
_entity_poly.pdbx_seq_one_letter_code
_entity_poly.pdbx_strand_id
1 'polypeptide(L)'
;MALFAAPVLMSAPAVGAAEFVTPANDPAQPGAPLSSGQRATPFSLKLPSGAACTRDSANGGYRVQSFMVPEGVDPLTLSFDSTGPTPNSTGASFRQPLFAVASAPYVDAQTSATAKKDDPGVIVNVPAFNLTAFAAGDVPVGKYTVGIACTKGPASATQLDRVWATSFTVDANLAWTTGPGPAPARGALPSSKDASAASPVAAVPESAPLPAAAPTRASLADPAAQDAPGGDPSFSVPVIDAISIPAFSSRIGVFVYLALAAALARVAYLLRRSRERLP
;
A
#
# COMPACT_ATOMS: atom_id res chain seq x y z
N MET A 1 -3.98 47.64 1.87
CA MET A 1 -3.30 46.49 2.49
C MET A 1 -3.56 45.29 1.59
N ALA A 2 -2.65 44.99 0.67
CA ALA A 2 -2.82 43.92 -0.32
C ALA A 2 -2.25 42.61 0.27
N LEU A 3 -3.11 41.62 0.52
CA LEU A 3 -2.69 40.26 0.81
C LEU A 3 -2.11 39.66 -0.47
N PHE A 4 -0.79 39.48 -0.53
CA PHE A 4 -0.17 38.62 -1.53
C PHE A 4 -0.32 37.17 -1.07
N ALA A 5 -1.19 36.41 -1.73
CA ALA A 5 -1.18 34.96 -1.61
C ALA A 5 0.13 34.43 -2.18
N ALA A 6 1.00 33.89 -1.32
CA ALA A 6 2.20 33.22 -1.78
C ALA A 6 1.79 31.99 -2.63
N PRO A 7 2.37 31.81 -3.82
CA PRO A 7 2.09 30.62 -4.63
C PRO A 7 2.57 29.38 -3.88
N VAL A 8 1.65 28.44 -3.65
CA VAL A 8 2.00 27.10 -3.14
C VAL A 8 2.73 26.38 -4.27
N LEU A 9 4.05 26.22 -4.13
CA LEU A 9 4.83 25.39 -5.02
C LEU A 9 4.40 23.93 -4.84
N MET A 10 3.64 23.40 -5.79
CA MET A 10 3.41 21.96 -5.86
C MET A 10 4.70 21.30 -6.32
N SER A 11 5.28 20.43 -5.47
CA SER A 11 6.43 19.62 -5.85
C SER A 11 6.04 18.70 -7.01
N ALA A 12 6.81 18.73 -8.09
CA ALA A 12 6.63 17.83 -9.21
C ALA A 12 6.82 16.37 -8.77
N PRO A 13 6.09 15.42 -9.36
CA PRO A 13 6.22 14.02 -9.00
C PRO A 13 7.62 13.48 -9.36
N ALA A 14 8.28 12.90 -8.36
CA ALA A 14 9.58 12.28 -8.55
C ALA A 14 9.43 10.91 -9.22
N VAL A 15 10.31 10.61 -10.18
CA VAL A 15 10.38 9.30 -10.85
C VAL A 15 11.60 8.54 -10.34
N GLY A 16 11.37 7.39 -9.70
CA GLY A 16 12.40 6.42 -9.35
C GLY A 16 12.40 5.19 -10.26
N ALA A 17 13.50 4.44 -10.28
CA ALA A 17 13.60 3.18 -11.00
C ALA A 17 13.12 2.02 -10.12
N ALA A 18 12.28 1.13 -10.66
CA ALA A 18 11.95 -0.16 -10.08
C ALA A 18 12.71 -1.29 -10.78
N GLU A 19 12.81 -2.45 -10.14
CA GLU A 19 13.47 -3.64 -10.69
C GLU A 19 12.53 -4.85 -10.56
N PHE A 20 12.48 -5.69 -11.61
CA PHE A 20 11.79 -6.97 -11.52
C PHE A 20 12.62 -7.95 -10.71
N VAL A 21 12.02 -8.54 -9.69
CA VAL A 21 12.66 -9.56 -8.87
C VAL A 21 11.73 -10.74 -8.66
N THR A 22 12.28 -11.88 -8.29
CA THR A 22 11.49 -12.99 -7.73
C THR A 22 10.75 -12.52 -6.47
N PRO A 23 9.54 -13.05 -6.20
CA PRO A 23 8.80 -12.73 -4.99
C PRO A 23 9.59 -13.03 -3.70
N ALA A 24 9.28 -12.31 -2.62
CA ALA A 24 9.91 -12.53 -1.32
C ALA A 24 9.65 -13.94 -0.73
N ASN A 25 8.60 -14.62 -1.18
CA ASN A 25 8.26 -15.99 -0.79
C ASN A 25 8.73 -17.04 -1.80
N ASP A 26 9.55 -16.68 -2.78
CA ASP A 26 10.17 -17.64 -3.69
C ASP A 26 11.12 -18.56 -2.89
N PRO A 27 10.99 -19.90 -3.00
CA PRO A 27 11.77 -20.82 -2.18
C PRO A 27 13.22 -20.99 -2.65
N ALA A 28 13.52 -20.65 -3.91
CA ALA A 28 14.83 -20.88 -4.49
C ALA A 28 15.72 -19.65 -4.33
N GLN A 29 15.21 -18.47 -4.68
CA GLN A 29 16.01 -17.25 -4.77
C GLN A 29 15.16 -16.01 -4.47
N PRO A 30 14.74 -15.75 -3.22
CA PRO A 30 13.87 -14.60 -2.92
C PRO A 30 14.56 -13.25 -3.20
N GLY A 31 13.91 -12.38 -3.96
CA GLY A 31 14.41 -11.05 -4.31
C GLY A 31 15.54 -11.01 -5.35
N ALA A 32 15.82 -12.13 -6.02
CA ALA A 32 16.79 -12.18 -7.12
C ALA A 32 16.26 -11.45 -8.36
N PRO A 33 17.11 -10.72 -9.11
CA PRO A 33 16.70 -10.06 -10.34
C PRO A 33 16.11 -11.02 -11.37
N LEU A 34 15.05 -10.59 -12.05
CA LEU A 34 14.45 -11.31 -13.17
C LEU A 34 14.66 -10.53 -14.47
N SER A 35 15.14 -11.21 -15.51
CA SER A 35 15.28 -10.62 -16.85
C SER A 35 14.17 -11.04 -17.82
N SER A 36 13.38 -12.05 -17.46
CA SER A 36 12.30 -12.58 -18.29
C SER A 36 11.33 -13.44 -17.49
N GLY A 37 10.17 -13.72 -18.07
CA GLY A 37 9.19 -14.66 -17.53
C GLY A 37 8.12 -15.02 -18.55
N GLN A 38 7.29 -15.99 -18.19
CA GLN A 38 6.09 -16.38 -18.91
C GLN A 38 4.86 -15.71 -18.27
N ARG A 39 3.69 -15.85 -18.89
CA ARG A 39 2.41 -15.34 -18.36
C ARG A 39 2.17 -15.65 -16.88
N ALA A 40 2.50 -16.88 -16.47
CA ALA A 40 2.30 -17.38 -15.10
C ALA A 40 3.51 -17.18 -14.18
N THR A 41 4.64 -16.71 -14.69
CA THR A 41 5.85 -16.50 -13.86
C THR A 41 5.57 -15.40 -12.85
N PRO A 42 5.63 -15.70 -11.55
CA PRO A 42 5.41 -14.69 -10.52
C PRO A 42 6.64 -13.77 -10.44
N PHE A 43 6.40 -12.48 -10.35
CA PHE A 43 7.43 -11.46 -10.13
C PHE A 43 6.97 -10.46 -9.09
N SER A 44 7.89 -9.70 -8.49
CA SER A 44 7.57 -8.52 -7.68
C SER A 44 8.37 -7.32 -8.20
N LEU A 45 7.95 -6.12 -7.79
CA LEU A 45 8.67 -4.89 -8.10
C LEU A 45 9.49 -4.48 -6.88
N LYS A 46 10.81 -4.62 -6.98
CA LYS A 46 11.73 -4.06 -6.00
C LYS A 46 11.85 -2.56 -6.23
N LEU A 47 11.41 -1.81 -5.23
CA LEU A 47 11.52 -0.36 -5.22
C LEU A 47 12.88 0.05 -4.62
N PRO A 48 13.41 1.24 -4.97
CA PRO A 48 14.67 1.71 -4.42
C PRO A 48 14.53 1.97 -2.91
N SER A 49 15.65 1.92 -2.19
CA SER A 49 15.66 2.21 -0.76
C SER A 49 15.09 3.61 -0.49
N GLY A 50 14.15 3.71 0.46
CA GLY A 50 13.46 4.96 0.76
C GLY A 50 12.26 5.28 -0.14
N ALA A 51 11.81 4.35 -0.99
CA ALA A 51 10.55 4.51 -1.72
C ALA A 51 9.38 4.69 -0.75
N ALA A 52 8.84 5.90 -0.70
CA ALA A 52 7.77 6.31 0.19
C ALA A 52 6.94 7.41 -0.48
N CYS A 53 5.64 7.41 -0.21
CA CYS A 53 4.78 8.54 -0.50
C CYS A 53 5.13 9.73 0.41
N THR A 54 4.76 10.93 0.01
CA THR A 54 5.06 12.16 0.76
C THR A 54 4.54 12.13 2.20
N ARG A 55 3.40 11.46 2.47
CA ARG A 55 2.98 11.05 3.82
C ARG A 55 2.35 9.67 3.79
N ASP A 56 2.06 9.12 4.95
CA ASP A 56 1.37 7.83 5.06
C ASP A 56 -0.14 7.88 4.75
N SER A 57 -0.72 6.69 4.74
CA SER A 57 -2.13 6.48 4.44
C SER A 57 -3.04 6.86 5.60
N ALA A 58 -2.58 6.71 6.85
CA ALA A 58 -3.36 6.98 8.05
C ALA A 58 -3.48 8.47 8.37
N ASN A 59 -2.39 9.24 8.24
CA ASN A 59 -2.32 10.65 8.59
C ASN A 59 -2.45 11.58 7.39
N GLY A 60 -2.05 11.12 6.20
CA GLY A 60 -2.01 11.90 4.97
C GLY A 60 -3.02 11.49 3.89
N GLY A 61 -3.67 10.33 4.03
CA GLY A 61 -4.65 9.82 3.07
C GLY A 61 -4.01 9.34 1.75
N TYR A 62 -2.71 9.10 1.72
CA TYR A 62 -2.02 8.59 0.52
C TYR A 62 -2.39 7.14 0.24
N ARG A 63 -2.36 6.76 -1.02
CA ARG A 63 -2.64 5.41 -1.51
C ARG A 63 -1.55 4.98 -2.48
N VAL A 64 -1.37 3.68 -2.59
CA VAL A 64 -0.42 3.04 -3.50
C VAL A 64 -1.22 2.38 -4.62
N GLN A 65 -0.85 2.69 -5.86
CA GLN A 65 -1.49 2.23 -7.07
C GLN A 65 -0.45 1.51 -7.93
N SER A 66 -0.81 0.40 -8.57
CA SER A 66 0.01 -0.17 -9.65
C SER A 66 -0.50 0.27 -11.02
N PHE A 67 0.38 0.21 -12.01
CA PHE A 67 0.01 0.46 -13.40
C PHE A 67 0.87 -0.35 -14.37
N MET A 68 0.28 -0.60 -15.53
CA MET A 68 0.94 -1.10 -16.73
C MET A 68 0.32 -0.37 -17.93
N VAL A 69 1.17 0.33 -18.69
CA VAL A 69 0.78 1.15 -19.85
C VAL A 69 1.82 0.99 -20.96
N PRO A 70 1.46 1.15 -22.25
CA PRO A 70 2.44 1.17 -23.33
C PRO A 70 3.55 2.21 -23.08
N GLU A 71 4.77 1.94 -23.52
CA GLU A 71 5.95 2.81 -23.29
C GLU A 71 5.76 4.26 -23.79
N GLY A 72 4.88 4.49 -24.77
CA GLY A 72 4.55 5.82 -25.26
C GLY A 72 3.63 6.65 -24.34
N VAL A 73 3.12 6.08 -23.25
CA VAL A 73 2.27 6.77 -22.27
C VAL A 73 3.13 7.22 -21.09
N ASP A 74 3.16 8.53 -20.83
CA ASP A 74 3.86 9.08 -19.67
C ASP A 74 3.14 8.73 -18.36
N PRO A 75 3.78 7.98 -17.43
CA PRO A 75 3.21 7.65 -16.14
C PRO A 75 2.81 8.87 -15.30
N LEU A 76 3.47 10.02 -15.50
CA LEU A 76 3.19 11.25 -14.76
C LEU A 76 1.86 11.92 -15.16
N THR A 77 1.28 11.50 -16.28
CA THR A 77 -0.01 11.99 -16.78
C THR A 77 -1.18 11.09 -16.39
N LEU A 78 -0.91 9.97 -15.71
CA LEU A 78 -1.94 9.02 -15.29
C LEU A 78 -2.77 9.58 -14.14
N SER A 79 -4.08 9.38 -14.22
CA SER A 79 -5.02 9.54 -13.09
C SER A 79 -5.45 8.16 -12.61
N PHE A 80 -5.74 8.01 -11.32
CA PHE A 80 -6.04 6.72 -10.71
C PHE A 80 -7.35 6.77 -9.91
N ASP A 81 -8.18 5.76 -10.05
CA ASP A 81 -9.34 5.53 -9.18
C ASP A 81 -9.22 4.20 -8.43
N SER A 82 -10.32 3.74 -7.83
CA SER A 82 -10.37 2.48 -7.08
C SER A 82 -10.22 1.22 -7.94
N THR A 83 -10.12 1.36 -9.26
CA THR A 83 -9.92 0.29 -10.24
C THR A 83 -8.56 0.37 -10.94
N GLY A 84 -7.74 1.37 -10.61
CA GLY A 84 -6.39 1.57 -11.13
C GLY A 84 -6.28 2.77 -12.08
N PRO A 85 -5.41 2.73 -13.11
CA PRO A 85 -5.26 3.81 -14.07
C PRO A 85 -6.57 4.09 -14.83
N THR A 86 -6.88 5.36 -15.05
CA THR A 86 -8.10 5.81 -15.72
C THR A 86 -7.80 6.53 -17.04
N PRO A 87 -8.55 6.27 -18.13
CA PRO A 87 -9.52 5.19 -18.26
C PRO A 87 -8.82 3.81 -18.21
N ASN A 88 -9.48 2.84 -17.58
CA ASN A 88 -9.03 1.45 -17.56
C ASN A 88 -9.49 0.77 -18.86
N SER A 89 -8.55 0.17 -19.61
CA SER A 89 -8.84 -0.42 -20.93
C SER A 89 -7.84 -1.51 -21.33
N THR A 90 -8.28 -2.41 -22.21
CA THR A 90 -7.44 -3.43 -22.86
C THR A 90 -7.24 -3.09 -24.35
N GLY A 91 -6.48 -3.90 -25.08
CA GLY A 91 -6.25 -3.72 -26.52
C GLY A 91 -5.44 -2.46 -26.83
N ALA A 92 -5.72 -1.79 -27.96
CA ALA A 92 -4.88 -0.71 -28.49
C ALA A 92 -4.67 0.49 -27.53
N SER A 93 -5.58 0.71 -26.58
CA SER A 93 -5.46 1.74 -25.54
C SER A 93 -5.16 1.14 -24.17
N PHE A 94 -4.35 0.08 -24.11
CA PHE A 94 -4.08 -0.68 -22.89
C PHE A 94 -3.68 0.21 -21.70
N ARG A 95 -4.43 0.11 -20.60
CA ARG A 95 -4.18 0.76 -19.31
C ARG A 95 -4.79 -0.11 -18.23
N GLN A 96 -3.97 -0.76 -17.43
CA GLN A 96 -4.43 -1.69 -16.39
C GLN A 96 -3.59 -1.54 -15.13
N PRO A 97 -4.14 -1.83 -13.93
CA PRO A 97 -3.30 -2.10 -12.77
C PRO A 97 -2.53 -3.42 -12.97
N LEU A 98 -1.58 -3.66 -12.08
CA LEU A 98 -1.03 -5.00 -11.90
C LEU A 98 -1.95 -5.85 -11.04
N PHE A 99 -2.01 -7.13 -11.37
CA PHE A 99 -2.80 -8.11 -10.64
C PHE A 99 -1.88 -9.00 -9.83
N ALA A 100 -2.15 -9.11 -8.53
CA ALA A 100 -1.49 -10.07 -7.68
C ALA A 100 -1.74 -11.49 -8.21
N VAL A 101 -0.89 -12.46 -7.86
CA VAL A 101 -1.05 -13.87 -8.29
C VAL A 101 -2.43 -14.46 -7.94
N ALA A 102 -3.11 -13.91 -6.92
CA ALA A 102 -4.50 -14.25 -6.55
C ALA A 102 -5.58 -13.52 -7.37
N SER A 103 -5.20 -12.89 -8.48
CA SER A 103 -6.05 -12.12 -9.41
C SER A 103 -6.71 -10.86 -8.84
N ALA A 104 -6.29 -10.37 -7.68
CA ALA A 104 -6.74 -9.08 -7.16
C ALA A 104 -5.88 -7.93 -7.74
N PRO A 105 -6.49 -6.84 -8.26
CA PRO A 105 -5.73 -5.67 -8.68
C PRO A 105 -5.03 -5.03 -7.48
N TYR A 106 -3.78 -4.60 -7.63
CA TYR A 106 -3.06 -3.87 -6.59
C TYR A 106 -3.33 -2.38 -6.74
N VAL A 107 -4.44 -1.96 -6.14
CA VAL A 107 -4.99 -0.60 -6.17
C VAL A 107 -5.40 -0.18 -4.77
N ASP A 108 -5.39 1.12 -4.49
CA ASP A 108 -5.72 1.71 -3.18
C ASP A 108 -5.00 1.05 -1.97
N ALA A 109 -3.80 0.49 -2.20
CA ALA A 109 -3.03 -0.15 -1.16
C ALA A 109 -2.53 0.88 -0.14
N GLN A 110 -2.47 0.46 1.12
CA GLN A 110 -2.04 1.32 2.21
C GLN A 110 -0.52 1.28 2.35
N THR A 111 0.07 2.44 2.58
CA THR A 111 1.45 2.58 3.06
C THR A 111 1.55 2.17 4.53
N SER A 112 2.77 1.98 5.03
CA SER A 112 3.00 1.75 6.46
C SER A 112 2.55 2.97 7.28
N ALA A 113 1.82 2.72 8.36
CA ALA A 113 1.39 3.78 9.26
C ALA A 113 2.57 4.31 10.09
N THR A 114 2.61 5.62 10.25
CA THR A 114 3.67 6.35 10.95
C THR A 114 3.09 7.05 12.18
N ALA A 115 3.93 7.24 13.21
CA ALA A 115 3.52 7.87 14.46
C ALA A 115 3.36 9.39 14.33
N LYS A 116 4.12 10.04 13.44
CA LYS A 116 4.05 11.49 13.21
C LYS A 116 3.29 11.78 11.92
N LYS A 117 2.47 12.83 11.97
CA LYS A 117 1.60 13.24 10.85
C LYS A 117 2.33 13.51 9.53
N ASP A 118 3.59 13.93 9.60
CA ASP A 118 4.39 14.35 8.45
C ASP A 118 5.48 13.34 8.05
N ASP A 119 5.51 12.16 8.69
CA ASP A 119 6.47 11.14 8.32
C ASP A 119 6.07 10.51 6.96
N PRO A 120 7.05 10.18 6.09
CA PRO A 120 6.79 9.57 4.80
C PRO A 120 6.07 8.23 4.90
N GLY A 121 5.15 8.00 3.96
CA GLY A 121 4.42 6.75 3.84
C GLY A 121 5.23 5.67 3.14
N VAL A 122 6.04 4.92 3.89
CA VAL A 122 6.87 3.85 3.30
C VAL A 122 5.98 2.82 2.61
N ILE A 123 6.31 2.52 1.35
CA ILE A 123 5.63 1.48 0.60
C ILE A 123 6.11 0.13 1.12
N VAL A 124 5.18 -0.65 1.64
CA VAL A 124 5.43 -1.97 2.21
C VAL A 124 4.53 -2.99 1.50
N ASN A 125 4.93 -4.28 1.56
CA ASN A 125 4.11 -5.39 1.08
C ASN A 125 3.72 -5.29 -0.41
N VAL A 126 4.65 -4.90 -1.29
CA VAL A 126 4.45 -5.06 -2.73
C VAL A 126 4.28 -6.56 -3.01
N PRO A 127 3.12 -7.00 -3.56
CA PRO A 127 2.84 -8.42 -3.68
C PRO A 127 3.62 -9.06 -4.83
N ALA A 128 3.45 -10.37 -4.98
CA ALA A 128 3.78 -11.06 -6.21
C ALA A 128 2.69 -10.81 -7.25
N PHE A 129 3.08 -10.46 -8.47
CA PHE A 129 2.26 -10.24 -9.64
C PHE A 129 2.53 -11.32 -10.69
N ASN A 130 1.58 -11.51 -11.60
CA ASN A 130 1.78 -12.23 -12.86
C ASN A 130 0.83 -11.66 -13.92
N LEU A 131 0.80 -12.23 -15.12
CA LEU A 131 -0.08 -11.80 -16.21
C LEU A 131 -1.25 -12.78 -16.44
N THR A 132 -1.58 -13.64 -15.48
CA THR A 132 -2.65 -14.64 -15.67
C THR A 132 -4.04 -14.03 -15.73
N ALA A 133 -4.21 -12.83 -15.14
CA ALA A 133 -5.45 -12.06 -15.20
C ALA A 133 -5.82 -11.59 -16.62
N PHE A 134 -4.86 -11.54 -17.55
CA PHE A 134 -5.09 -11.13 -18.94
C PHE A 134 -5.16 -12.34 -19.86
N ALA A 135 -6.14 -12.37 -20.76
CA ALA A 135 -6.21 -13.32 -21.85
C ALA A 135 -5.28 -12.93 -23.02
N ALA A 136 -5.04 -13.87 -23.93
CA ALA A 136 -4.33 -13.56 -25.16
C ALA A 136 -5.11 -12.51 -25.97
N GLY A 137 -4.43 -11.43 -26.37
CA GLY A 137 -5.05 -10.29 -27.06
C GLY A 137 -5.50 -9.14 -26.15
N ASP A 138 -5.64 -9.36 -24.83
CA ASP A 138 -5.96 -8.27 -23.89
C ASP A 138 -4.81 -7.27 -23.79
N VAL A 139 -3.58 -7.79 -23.74
CA VAL A 139 -2.34 -7.01 -23.79
C VAL A 139 -1.78 -7.11 -25.21
N PRO A 140 -1.75 -6.02 -25.99
CA PRO A 140 -1.06 -6.01 -27.28
C PRO A 140 0.42 -6.36 -27.15
N VAL A 141 1.00 -6.95 -28.19
CA VAL A 141 2.46 -7.14 -28.27
C VAL A 141 3.15 -5.78 -28.29
N GLY A 142 4.19 -5.62 -27.47
CA GLY A 142 4.95 -4.37 -27.46
C GLY A 142 5.70 -4.11 -26.15
N LYS A 143 6.19 -2.89 -26.04
CA LYS A 143 6.90 -2.39 -24.86
C LYS A 143 5.95 -1.66 -23.92
N TYR A 144 6.11 -1.92 -22.64
CA TYR A 144 5.28 -1.38 -21.59
C TYR A 144 6.13 -0.76 -20.50
N THR A 145 5.63 0.33 -19.93
CA THR A 145 6.07 0.87 -18.66
C THR A 145 5.15 0.34 -17.57
N VAL A 146 5.75 -0.23 -16.54
CA VAL A 146 5.06 -0.83 -15.41
C VAL A 146 5.65 -0.29 -14.12
N GLY A 147 4.80 -0.08 -13.11
CA GLY A 147 5.29 0.53 -11.89
C GLY A 147 4.28 0.64 -10.77
N ILE A 148 4.72 1.37 -9.75
CA ILE A 148 3.98 1.74 -8.56
C ILE A 148 3.91 3.27 -8.50
N ALA A 149 2.75 3.80 -8.17
CA ALA A 149 2.48 5.22 -8.01
C ALA A 149 1.90 5.51 -6.62
N CYS A 150 2.34 6.60 -6.01
CA CYS A 150 1.69 7.20 -4.85
C CYS A 150 0.65 8.21 -5.31
N THR A 151 -0.55 8.13 -4.78
CA THR A 151 -1.65 9.05 -5.10
C THR A 151 -2.31 9.60 -3.85
N LYS A 152 -2.97 10.76 -3.97
CA LYS A 152 -3.72 11.40 -2.91
C LYS A 152 -5.05 11.97 -3.42
N GLY A 153 -6.14 11.58 -2.78
CA GLY A 153 -7.48 12.04 -3.15
C GLY A 153 -8.05 11.32 -4.37
N PRO A 154 -9.15 11.83 -4.96
CA PRO A 154 -9.80 11.21 -6.12
C PRO A 154 -9.01 11.43 -7.43
N ALA A 155 -9.36 10.65 -8.46
CA ALA A 155 -8.77 10.74 -9.79
C ALA A 155 -8.78 12.19 -10.31
N SER A 156 -7.59 12.74 -10.53
CA SER A 156 -7.40 14.11 -11.03
C SER A 156 -5.96 14.31 -11.49
N ALA A 157 -5.72 15.36 -12.28
CA ALA A 157 -4.39 15.72 -12.77
C ALA A 157 -3.38 16.05 -11.64
N THR A 158 -3.85 16.34 -10.42
CA THR A 158 -3.00 16.67 -9.26
C THR A 158 -2.94 15.56 -8.22
N GLN A 159 -3.52 14.40 -8.51
CA GLN A 159 -3.60 13.30 -7.56
C GLN A 159 -2.25 12.60 -7.35
N LEU A 160 -1.40 12.60 -8.39
CA LEU A 160 -0.15 11.87 -8.43
C LEU A 160 0.95 12.56 -7.62
N ASP A 161 1.61 11.81 -6.75
CA ASP A 161 2.68 12.30 -5.86
C ASP A 161 4.06 11.81 -6.30
N ARG A 162 4.24 10.51 -6.48
CA ARG A 162 5.53 9.90 -6.84
C ARG A 162 5.32 8.63 -7.65
N VAL A 163 6.28 8.29 -8.50
CA VAL A 163 6.22 7.10 -9.36
C VAL A 163 7.53 6.34 -9.32
N TRP A 164 7.46 5.02 -9.28
CA TRP A 164 8.59 4.11 -9.50
C TRP A 164 8.25 3.15 -10.61
N ALA A 165 9.06 3.15 -11.67
CA ALA A 165 8.73 2.43 -12.89
C ALA A 165 9.92 1.67 -13.46
N THR A 166 9.59 0.66 -14.26
CA THR A 166 10.51 -0.13 -15.08
C THR A 166 9.84 -0.47 -16.41
N SER A 167 10.61 -1.03 -17.34
CA SER A 167 10.11 -1.38 -18.67
C SER A 167 10.24 -2.88 -18.94
N PHE A 168 9.34 -3.39 -19.75
CA PHE A 168 9.40 -4.76 -20.26
C PHE A 168 8.72 -4.87 -21.61
N THR A 169 9.12 -5.87 -22.40
CA THR A 169 8.50 -6.21 -23.68
C THR A 169 7.65 -7.44 -23.49
N VAL A 170 6.41 -7.41 -23.98
CA VAL A 170 5.43 -8.50 -23.90
C VAL A 170 5.17 -9.04 -25.30
N ASP A 171 5.15 -10.36 -25.46
CA ASP A 171 4.83 -11.06 -26.71
C ASP A 171 3.36 -11.52 -26.79
N ALA A 172 3.02 -12.21 -27.89
CA ALA A 172 1.64 -12.67 -28.14
C ALA A 172 1.12 -13.72 -27.14
N ASN A 173 2.03 -14.40 -26.42
CA ASN A 173 1.72 -15.40 -25.41
C ASN A 173 1.79 -14.83 -23.99
N LEU A 174 1.98 -13.52 -23.85
CA LEU A 174 2.27 -12.83 -22.58
C LEU A 174 3.56 -13.33 -21.92
N ALA A 175 4.50 -13.89 -22.70
CA ALA A 175 5.87 -13.99 -22.26
C ALA A 175 6.51 -12.61 -22.31
N TRP A 176 7.43 -12.36 -21.40
CA TRP A 176 7.99 -11.04 -21.21
C TRP A 176 9.49 -11.05 -20.95
N THR A 177 10.14 -9.96 -21.34
CA THR A 177 11.56 -9.71 -21.10
C THR A 177 11.74 -8.29 -20.58
N THR A 178 12.54 -8.11 -19.55
CA THR A 178 12.79 -6.77 -18.99
C THR A 178 13.61 -5.93 -19.96
N GLY A 179 13.21 -4.68 -20.14
CA GLY A 179 14.02 -3.70 -20.83
C GLY A 179 14.92 -2.94 -19.85
N PRO A 180 15.88 -2.14 -20.34
CA PRO A 180 16.48 -1.10 -19.53
C PRO A 180 15.35 -0.22 -18.98
N GLY A 181 15.36 0.05 -17.67
CA GLY A 181 14.34 0.89 -17.04
C GLY A 181 14.20 2.24 -17.77
N PRO A 182 12.99 2.83 -17.83
CA PRO A 182 12.80 4.10 -18.50
C PRO A 182 13.78 5.11 -17.91
N ALA A 183 14.46 5.86 -18.78
CA ALA A 183 15.32 6.93 -18.32
C ALA A 183 14.48 7.85 -17.40
N PRO A 184 15.00 8.24 -16.22
CA PRO A 184 14.24 9.11 -15.31
C PRO A 184 13.79 10.34 -16.10
N ALA A 185 12.49 10.61 -16.08
CA ALA A 185 11.93 11.76 -16.79
C ALA A 185 12.69 13.02 -16.36
N ARG A 186 13.04 13.88 -17.33
CA ARG A 186 13.74 15.15 -17.12
C ARG A 186 12.96 15.98 -16.09
N GLY A 187 13.41 15.97 -14.84
CA GLY A 187 12.68 16.57 -13.71
C GLY A 187 12.87 15.84 -12.38
N ALA A 188 13.38 14.61 -12.38
CA ALA A 188 13.83 13.98 -11.15
C ALA A 188 15.01 14.79 -10.55
N LEU A 189 14.71 15.58 -9.51
CA LEU A 189 15.74 16.16 -8.65
C LEU A 189 16.64 15.01 -8.16
N PRO A 190 17.98 15.15 -8.23
CA PRO A 190 18.87 14.10 -7.78
C PRO A 190 18.54 13.75 -6.33
N SER A 191 18.29 12.46 -6.07
CA SER A 191 18.17 11.91 -4.72
C SER A 191 19.33 12.44 -3.89
N SER A 192 19.01 13.24 -2.87
CA SER A 192 19.95 13.87 -1.97
C SER A 192 20.62 12.82 -1.07
N LYS A 193 21.52 12.00 -1.65
CA LYS A 193 22.39 11.09 -0.88
C LYS A 193 23.79 11.65 -0.69
N ASP A 194 24.18 12.70 -1.40
CA ASP A 194 25.47 13.37 -1.23
C ASP A 194 25.31 14.86 -0.94
N ALA A 195 24.95 15.17 0.31
CA ALA A 195 25.29 16.46 0.93
C ALA A 195 25.90 16.19 2.31
N SER A 196 26.91 15.30 2.36
CA SER A 196 27.91 15.34 3.40
C SER A 196 28.97 16.38 3.01
N ALA A 197 28.57 17.65 3.02
CA ALA A 197 29.53 18.75 3.07
C ALA A 197 29.64 19.13 4.54
N ALA A 198 30.75 18.73 5.14
CA ALA A 198 31.15 19.13 6.48
C ALA A 198 31.02 20.66 6.63
N SER A 199 30.12 21.11 7.50
CA SER A 199 30.26 22.44 8.08
C SER A 199 31.43 22.39 9.08
N PRO A 200 32.38 23.34 9.03
CA PRO A 200 33.37 23.47 10.08
C PRO A 200 32.65 23.79 11.39
N VAL A 201 32.82 22.92 12.37
CA VAL A 201 32.38 23.10 13.76
C VAL A 201 33.11 24.32 14.31
N ALA A 202 32.39 25.43 14.51
CA ALA A 202 32.81 26.47 15.44
C ALA A 202 32.55 25.96 16.87
N ALA A 203 33.62 25.87 17.65
CA ALA A 203 33.60 25.47 19.04
C ALA A 203 32.68 26.38 19.86
N VAL A 204 31.70 25.79 20.55
CA VAL A 204 30.90 26.45 21.59
C VAL A 204 31.45 25.98 22.95
N PRO A 205 31.77 26.90 23.88
CA PRO A 205 32.25 26.53 25.19
C PRO A 205 31.16 25.87 26.05
N GLU A 206 31.63 24.83 26.73
CA GLU A 206 31.00 24.01 27.75
C GLU A 206 30.29 24.86 28.82
N SER A 207 29.00 24.56 29.05
CA SER A 207 28.23 25.07 30.19
C SER A 207 27.71 23.90 31.03
N ALA A 208 27.82 24.12 32.34
CA ALA A 208 27.72 23.24 33.50
C ALA A 208 26.51 22.27 33.60
N PRO A 209 26.64 21.21 34.43
CA PRO A 209 25.57 20.25 34.68
C PRO A 209 24.50 20.80 35.65
N LEU A 210 23.22 20.53 35.37
CA LEU A 210 22.12 20.67 36.33
C LEU A 210 21.61 19.30 36.82
N PRO A 211 21.11 19.23 38.07
CA PRO A 211 20.93 18.00 38.83
C PRO A 211 19.66 17.21 38.52
N ALA A 212 19.74 15.92 38.87
CA ALA A 212 18.69 14.91 38.80
C ALA A 212 17.48 15.23 39.69
N ALA A 213 16.28 15.08 39.14
CA ALA A 213 15.03 15.02 39.88
C ALA A 213 14.32 13.67 39.64
N ALA A 214 13.85 13.10 40.74
CA ALA A 214 13.39 11.73 40.94
C ALA A 214 11.94 11.49 40.42
N PRO A 215 11.42 10.23 40.47
CA PRO A 215 10.20 9.84 39.78
C PRO A 215 8.94 10.12 40.61
N THR A 216 7.86 10.55 39.94
CA THR A 216 6.51 10.60 40.54
C THR A 216 5.65 9.47 39.98
N ARG A 217 5.22 8.62 40.91
CA ARG A 217 4.25 7.52 40.76
C ARG A 217 2.87 8.06 41.16
N ALA A 218 1.84 7.85 40.34
CA ALA A 218 0.43 7.92 40.75
C ALA A 218 -0.36 7.05 39.75
N SER A 219 -0.94 5.90 40.11
CA SER A 219 -2.03 5.61 41.06
C SER A 219 -3.38 5.51 40.33
N LEU A 220 -4.06 4.40 40.59
CA LEU A 220 -5.29 3.90 39.96
C LEU A 220 -6.48 4.85 40.12
N ALA A 221 -7.40 4.82 39.14
CA ALA A 221 -8.83 4.86 39.39
C ALA A 221 -9.62 4.28 38.19
N ASP A 222 -10.21 3.11 38.44
CA ASP A 222 -11.48 2.64 37.87
C ASP A 222 -12.53 3.02 38.94
N PRO A 223 -13.70 3.63 38.63
CA PRO A 223 -14.88 2.83 38.29
C PRO A 223 -15.91 3.56 37.40
N ALA A 224 -16.84 2.82 36.79
CA ALA A 224 -18.26 2.87 37.15
C ALA A 224 -19.16 2.26 36.07
N ALA A 225 -20.00 1.34 36.53
CA ALA A 225 -21.16 0.79 35.87
C ALA A 225 -22.22 1.87 35.58
N GLN A 226 -22.96 1.72 34.48
CA GLN A 226 -24.32 2.21 34.36
C GLN A 226 -25.23 1.15 33.74
N ASP A 227 -26.37 0.99 34.40
CA ASP A 227 -27.48 0.09 34.18
C ASP A 227 -28.53 0.66 33.21
N ALA A 228 -29.18 -0.26 32.48
CA ALA A 228 -30.59 -0.29 32.03
C ALA A 228 -31.12 0.69 30.94
N PRO A 229 -32.32 0.46 30.33
CA PRO A 229 -32.96 -0.80 29.88
C PRO A 229 -33.60 -0.73 28.46
N GLY A 230 -33.96 -1.90 27.91
CA GLY A 230 -35.25 -2.10 27.22
C GLY A 230 -35.30 -2.00 25.69
N GLY A 231 -35.66 -3.12 25.04
CA GLY A 231 -36.23 -3.13 23.69
C GLY A 231 -35.92 -4.39 22.89
N ASP A 232 -36.72 -5.46 23.08
CA ASP A 232 -36.75 -6.61 22.16
C ASP A 232 -37.60 -6.27 20.92
N PRO A 233 -37.05 -6.46 19.72
CA PRO A 233 -37.85 -6.90 18.58
C PRO A 233 -37.49 -8.33 18.19
N SER A 234 -38.50 -9.20 18.16
CA SER A 234 -38.44 -10.55 17.61
C SER A 234 -37.96 -10.53 16.16
N PHE A 235 -36.94 -11.35 15.86
CA PHE A 235 -36.60 -11.71 14.49
C PHE A 235 -36.53 -13.24 14.37
N SER A 236 -37.42 -13.78 13.56
CA SER A 236 -37.43 -15.17 13.11
C SER A 236 -36.20 -15.41 12.24
N VAL A 237 -35.37 -16.40 12.61
CA VAL A 237 -34.19 -16.80 11.82
C VAL A 237 -34.58 -17.94 10.89
N PRO A 238 -34.41 -17.80 9.56
CA PRO A 238 -34.45 -18.94 8.65
C PRO A 238 -33.16 -19.76 8.75
N VAL A 239 -33.31 -21.08 8.68
CA VAL A 239 -32.23 -22.07 8.57
C VAL A 239 -31.48 -21.82 7.25
N ILE A 240 -30.15 -21.58 7.32
CA ILE A 240 -29.29 -21.51 6.13
C ILE A 240 -28.24 -22.61 6.21
N ASP A 241 -28.20 -23.40 5.14
CA ASP A 241 -27.25 -24.46 4.87
C ASP A 241 -25.78 -24.00 4.80
N ALA A 242 -24.91 -24.99 5.04
CA ALA A 242 -23.45 -24.98 5.06
C ALA A 242 -22.73 -23.82 4.32
N ILE A 243 -22.10 -22.95 5.10
CA ILE A 243 -21.11 -21.97 4.62
C ILE A 243 -19.77 -22.69 4.46
N SER A 244 -19.30 -22.79 3.21
CA SER A 244 -17.94 -23.21 2.88
C SER A 244 -16.94 -22.12 3.32
N ILE A 245 -15.99 -22.47 4.18
CA ILE A 245 -14.99 -21.55 4.75
C ILE A 245 -13.79 -21.48 3.80
N PRO A 246 -13.49 -20.31 3.18
CA PRO A 246 -12.27 -20.17 2.38
C PRO A 246 -11.03 -20.09 3.29
N ALA A 247 -9.95 -20.74 2.84
CA ALA A 247 -8.67 -20.77 3.57
C ALA A 247 -7.99 -19.39 3.56
N PHE A 248 -7.94 -18.72 4.71
CA PHE A 248 -7.22 -17.45 4.89
C PHE A 248 -5.82 -17.68 5.46
N SER A 249 -4.79 -17.48 4.64
CA SER A 249 -3.36 -17.56 5.03
C SER A 249 -2.77 -16.23 5.55
N SER A 250 -3.61 -15.23 5.83
CA SER A 250 -3.16 -13.94 6.37
C SER A 250 -3.30 -13.90 7.89
N ARG A 251 -2.23 -13.49 8.60
CA ARG A 251 -2.21 -13.34 10.07
C ARG A 251 -3.32 -12.44 10.61
N ILE A 252 -3.85 -11.53 9.79
CA ILE A 252 -5.01 -10.70 10.13
C ILE A 252 -6.29 -11.55 10.27
N GLY A 253 -6.45 -12.58 9.44
CA GLY A 253 -7.59 -13.51 9.51
C GLY A 253 -7.63 -14.30 10.81
N VAL A 254 -6.47 -14.65 11.38
CA VAL A 254 -6.39 -15.36 12.67
C VAL A 254 -6.90 -14.50 13.82
N PHE A 255 -6.58 -13.20 13.84
CA PHE A 255 -7.07 -12.29 14.89
C PHE A 255 -8.58 -12.06 14.80
N VAL A 256 -9.11 -11.90 13.58
CA VAL A 256 -10.56 -11.77 13.38
C VAL A 256 -11.29 -13.06 13.80
N TYR A 257 -10.75 -14.22 13.45
CA TYR A 257 -11.33 -15.51 13.83
C TYR A 257 -11.30 -15.75 15.35
N LEU A 258 -10.19 -15.42 16.02
CA LEU A 258 -10.09 -15.53 17.48
C LEU A 258 -11.04 -14.56 18.20
N ALA A 259 -11.20 -13.33 17.68
CA ALA A 259 -12.15 -12.37 18.23
C ALA A 259 -13.60 -12.87 18.07
N LEU A 260 -13.95 -13.43 16.91
CA LEU A 260 -15.27 -14.00 16.66
C LEU A 260 -15.53 -15.23 17.56
N ALA A 261 -14.56 -16.13 17.70
CA ALA A 261 -14.66 -17.29 18.57
C ALA A 261 -14.82 -16.91 20.04
N ALA A 262 -14.09 -15.89 20.52
CA ALA A 262 -14.23 -15.37 21.87
C ALA A 262 -15.59 -14.72 22.10
N ALA A 263 -16.13 -14.00 21.12
CA ALA A 263 -17.48 -13.43 21.19
C ALA A 263 -18.55 -14.52 21.29
N LEU A 264 -18.47 -15.56 20.45
CA LEU A 264 -19.40 -16.68 20.48
C LEU A 264 -19.32 -17.49 21.78
N ALA A 265 -18.11 -17.73 22.30
CA ALA A 265 -17.92 -18.39 23.59
C ALA A 265 -18.54 -17.58 24.74
N ARG A 266 -18.41 -16.24 24.71
CA ARG A 266 -19.02 -15.35 25.70
C ARG A 266 -20.55 -15.38 25.62
N VAL A 267 -21.12 -15.36 24.42
CA VAL A 267 -22.58 -15.48 24.23
C VAL A 267 -23.09 -16.83 24.74
N ALA A 268 -22.42 -17.94 24.40
CA ALA A 268 -22.79 -19.27 24.88
C ALA A 268 -22.72 -19.39 26.41
N TYR A 269 -21.70 -18.79 27.03
CA TYR A 269 -21.56 -18.74 28.49
C TYR A 269 -22.71 -17.96 29.15
N LEU A 270 -23.09 -16.81 28.58
CA LEU A 270 -24.20 -16.00 29.09
C LEU A 270 -25.55 -16.74 28.99
N LEU A 271 -25.80 -17.42 27.86
CA LEU A 271 -27.00 -18.23 27.65
C LEU A 271 -27.10 -19.43 28.63
N ARG A 272 -25.96 -20.05 28.96
CA ARG A 272 -25.94 -21.12 29.96
C ARG A 272 -26.26 -20.57 31.35
N ARG A 273 -25.67 -19.43 31.71
CA ARG A 273 -25.87 -18.78 33.01
C ARG A 273 -27.30 -18.25 33.20
N SER A 274 -27.98 -17.82 32.14
CA SER A 274 -29.39 -17.41 32.23
C SER A 274 -30.33 -18.59 32.47
N ARG A 275 -30.00 -19.78 31.97
CA ARG A 275 -30.83 -20.99 32.12
C ARG A 275 -30.82 -21.54 33.55
N GLU A 276 -29.74 -21.33 34.29
CA GLU A 276 -29.58 -21.74 35.69
C GLU A 276 -30.28 -20.79 36.69
N ARG A 277 -30.82 -19.65 36.23
CA ARG A 277 -31.50 -18.65 37.09
C ARG A 277 -33.03 -18.65 36.97
N LEU A 278 -33.62 -19.59 36.23
CA LEU A 278 -35.07 -19.78 36.19
C LEU A 278 -35.45 -20.82 37.26
N PRO A 279 -36.13 -20.42 38.35
CA PRO A 279 -36.69 -21.35 39.34
C PRO A 279 -37.84 -22.19 38.78
#